data_AF-A0A0H4QPH9-F1
#
_entry.id   AF-A0A0H4QPH9-F1
#
_cell.length_a   1.000
_cell.length_b   1.000
_cell.length_c   1.000
_cell.angle_alpha   90.00
_cell.angle_beta   90.00
_cell.angle_gamma   90.00
#
_symmetry.space_group_name_H-M   'P 1'
#
loop_
_entity.id
_entity.type
_entity.pdbx_description
1 polymer ?
#
loop_
_entity_poly.entity_id
_entity_poly.type
_entity_poly.pdbx_seq_one_letter_code
_entity_poly.pdbx_strand_id
1 'polypeptide(L)'
;QWFIKITAYADELLRDLDNLDHWPDTVKTMQRNWIGRSEGVEITFDVNGYDNTLTVYTTRPDTFMGATYLAVAAGHPLAQKAAANNPELAAFIDECRNTKVAEAEMATMEKKGVDTGFKAVHPLTGEEIPVWAANFVLMEYGTGAVMAVPGHDQRDYEFATKYGLTIKPVILTAEGAEPDLSEQALTEKGVLFNSGEFDGLDFEAAFNAIADKL
;
A
#
# COMPACT_ATOMS: atom_id res chain seq x y z
N GLN A 1 -21.29 2.62 17.68
CA GLN A 1 -21.60 1.20 17.37
C GLN A 1 -20.77 0.34 18.32
N TRP A 2 -21.23 -0.85 18.66
CA TRP A 2 -20.45 -1.80 19.46
C TRP A 2 -19.78 -2.81 18.52
N PHE A 3 -18.50 -3.12 18.77
CA PHE A 3 -17.72 -4.07 17.98
C PHE A 3 -17.28 -5.24 18.86
N ILE A 4 -17.29 -6.45 18.31
CA ILE A 4 -16.74 -7.66 18.95
C ILE A 4 -15.36 -7.90 18.34
N LYS A 5 -14.34 -8.15 19.18
CA LYS A 5 -12.95 -8.36 18.75
C LYS A 5 -12.73 -9.76 18.17
N ILE A 6 -13.47 -10.10 17.10
CA ILE A 6 -13.33 -11.38 16.38
C ILE A 6 -11.92 -11.58 15.81
N THR A 7 -11.22 -10.49 15.50
CA THR A 7 -9.82 -10.51 15.04
C THR A 7 -8.85 -11.11 16.05
N ALA A 8 -9.18 -11.13 17.35
CA ALA A 8 -8.38 -11.84 18.36
C ALA A 8 -8.36 -13.38 18.14
N TYR A 9 -9.30 -13.91 17.37
CA TYR A 9 -9.43 -15.32 17.03
C TYR A 9 -9.12 -15.59 15.55
N ALA A 10 -8.60 -14.63 14.79
CA ALA A 10 -8.40 -14.78 13.34
C ALA A 10 -7.48 -15.97 12.99
N ASP A 11 -6.37 -16.14 13.71
CA ASP A 11 -5.43 -17.24 13.49
C ASP A 11 -6.04 -18.60 13.85
N GLU A 12 -6.80 -18.66 14.96
CA GLU A 12 -7.52 -19.87 15.37
C GLU A 12 -8.57 -20.26 14.34
N LEU A 13 -9.40 -19.30 13.93
CA LEU A 13 -10.43 -19.49 12.90
C LEU A 13 -9.82 -19.97 11.59
N LEU A 14 -8.66 -19.44 11.18
CA LEU A 14 -8.01 -19.83 9.94
C LEU A 14 -7.40 -21.24 10.02
N ARG A 15 -6.64 -21.52 11.09
CA ARG A 15 -5.97 -22.81 11.29
C ARG A 15 -6.98 -23.94 11.43
N ASP A 16 -8.08 -23.70 12.14
CA ASP A 16 -9.04 -24.74 12.44
C ASP A 16 -9.87 -25.17 11.20
N LEU A 17 -9.88 -24.38 10.11
CA LEU A 17 -10.45 -24.79 8.81
C LEU A 17 -9.79 -26.06 8.25
N ASP A 18 -8.50 -26.30 8.57
CA ASP A 18 -7.77 -27.47 8.11
C ASP A 18 -8.24 -28.76 8.79
N ASN A 19 -8.89 -28.64 9.96
CA ASN A 19 -9.45 -29.77 10.72
C ASN A 19 -10.92 -30.07 10.33
N LEU A 20 -11.53 -29.27 9.44
CA LEU A 20 -12.93 -29.42 9.03
C LEU A 20 -13.05 -30.26 7.75
N ASP A 21 -12.74 -31.55 7.86
CA ASP A 21 -12.74 -32.50 6.72
C ASP A 21 -14.12 -32.65 6.07
N HIS A 22 -15.20 -32.47 6.84
CA HIS A 22 -16.58 -32.59 6.37
C HIS A 22 -17.15 -31.29 5.80
N TRP A 23 -16.37 -30.20 5.79
CA TRP A 23 -16.81 -28.93 5.20
C TRP A 23 -16.49 -28.88 3.71
N PRO A 24 -17.39 -28.32 2.88
CA PRO A 24 -17.10 -28.10 1.47
C PRO A 24 -15.87 -27.20 1.30
N ASP A 25 -14.98 -27.58 0.39
CA ASP A 25 -13.75 -26.81 0.11
C ASP A 25 -14.06 -25.38 -0.35
N THR A 26 -15.18 -25.18 -1.03
CA THR A 26 -15.66 -23.84 -1.42
C THR A 26 -15.88 -22.94 -0.21
N VAL A 27 -16.47 -23.47 0.87
CA VAL A 27 -16.71 -22.70 2.10
C VAL A 27 -15.41 -22.41 2.82
N LYS A 28 -14.51 -23.40 2.94
CA LYS A 28 -13.18 -23.20 3.53
C LYS A 28 -12.40 -22.13 2.77
N THR A 29 -12.38 -22.18 1.43
CA THR A 29 -11.71 -21.19 0.58
C THR A 29 -12.32 -19.80 0.74
N MET A 30 -13.65 -19.66 0.76
CA MET A 30 -14.29 -18.37 1.01
C MET A 30 -13.88 -17.79 2.37
N GLN A 31 -13.81 -18.61 3.42
CA GLN A 31 -13.37 -18.14 4.73
C GLN A 31 -11.89 -17.79 4.78
N ARG A 32 -11.01 -18.59 4.15
CA ARG A 32 -9.58 -18.24 4.06
C ARG A 32 -9.39 -16.89 3.37
N ASN A 33 -10.08 -16.67 2.26
CA ASN A 33 -10.02 -15.41 1.51
C ASN A 33 -10.63 -14.24 2.31
N TRP A 34 -11.69 -14.48 3.08
CA TRP A 34 -12.33 -13.47 3.92
C TRP A 34 -11.48 -13.08 5.13
N ILE A 35 -10.88 -14.06 5.81
CA ILE A 35 -9.97 -13.80 6.93
C ILE A 35 -8.71 -13.10 6.41
N GLY A 36 -8.21 -13.51 5.23
CA GLY A 36 -7.20 -12.77 4.49
C GLY A 36 -5.89 -12.56 5.25
N ARG A 37 -5.45 -13.56 6.03
CA ARG A 37 -4.19 -13.47 6.79
C ARG A 37 -3.04 -13.20 5.82
N SER A 38 -2.35 -12.10 6.06
CA SER A 38 -1.16 -11.70 5.33
C SER A 38 -0.05 -11.38 6.32
N GLU A 39 1.17 -11.75 5.96
CA GLU A 39 2.37 -11.34 6.68
C GLU A 39 2.98 -10.16 5.91
N GLY A 40 3.42 -9.15 6.64
CA GLY A 40 3.87 -7.89 6.09
C GLY A 40 4.72 -7.11 7.06
N VAL A 41 5.16 -5.95 6.64
CA VAL A 41 6.08 -5.08 7.39
C VAL A 41 5.43 -3.72 7.57
N GLU A 42 5.51 -3.19 8.79
CA GLU A 42 5.25 -1.78 9.06
C GLU A 42 6.53 -0.98 8.84
N ILE A 43 6.45 0.07 8.03
CA ILE A 43 7.60 0.89 7.65
C ILE A 43 7.32 2.32 8.06
N THR A 44 8.26 2.93 8.79
CA THR A 44 8.12 4.29 9.30
C THR A 44 8.96 5.26 8.47
N PHE A 45 8.31 6.34 8.01
CA PHE A 45 8.91 7.40 7.23
C PHE A 45 8.97 8.69 8.05
N ASP A 46 10.12 9.36 8.00
CA ASP A 46 10.24 10.75 8.42
C ASP A 46 9.65 11.66 7.34
N VAL A 47 9.03 12.77 7.74
CA VAL A 47 8.39 13.71 6.83
C VAL A 47 8.90 15.12 7.08
N ASN A 48 9.45 15.74 6.05
CA ASN A 48 10.06 17.07 6.15
C ASN A 48 9.00 18.13 6.50
N GLY A 49 9.22 18.84 7.61
CA GLY A 49 8.28 19.86 8.11
C GLY A 49 7.08 19.29 8.89
N TYR A 50 7.11 18.01 9.26
CA TYR A 50 6.09 17.36 10.07
C TYR A 50 6.71 16.77 11.34
N ASP A 51 6.11 17.05 12.50
CA ASP A 51 6.70 16.76 13.82
C ASP A 51 6.55 15.29 14.23
N ASN A 52 5.73 14.52 13.52
CA ASN A 52 5.50 13.10 13.75
C ASN A 52 6.01 12.29 12.54
N THR A 53 6.04 10.97 12.69
CA THR A 53 6.34 10.06 11.59
C THR A 53 5.07 9.64 10.85
N LEU A 54 5.26 9.07 9.66
CA LEU A 54 4.21 8.42 8.88
C LEU A 54 4.55 6.94 8.73
N THR A 55 3.74 6.07 9.34
CA THR A 55 3.91 4.62 9.23
C THR A 55 2.97 4.06 8.19
N VAL A 56 3.44 3.14 7.35
CA VAL A 56 2.65 2.40 6.35
C VAL A 56 2.78 0.91 6.60
N TYR A 57 1.84 0.11 6.07
CA TYR A 57 1.93 -1.35 6.08
C TYR A 57 1.96 -1.88 4.65
N THR A 58 2.80 -2.90 4.41
CA THR A 58 2.87 -3.58 3.11
C THR A 58 3.08 -5.09 3.27
N THR A 59 2.44 -5.86 2.39
CA THR A 59 2.71 -7.30 2.21
C THR A 59 3.71 -7.57 1.08
N ARG A 60 4.25 -6.50 0.49
CA ARG A 60 5.25 -6.52 -0.58
C ARG A 60 6.46 -5.65 -0.20
N PRO A 61 7.17 -5.94 0.91
CA PRO A 61 8.42 -5.24 1.22
C PRO A 61 9.50 -5.51 0.16
N ASP A 62 9.40 -6.60 -0.60
CA ASP A 62 10.27 -6.91 -1.74
C ASP A 62 10.28 -5.81 -2.81
N THR A 63 9.20 -5.04 -2.94
CA THR A 63 9.10 -3.95 -3.93
C THR A 63 9.45 -2.57 -3.35
N PHE A 64 9.93 -2.51 -2.11
CA PHE A 64 10.08 -1.25 -1.35
C PHE A 64 10.92 -0.20 -2.07
N MET A 65 12.00 -0.61 -2.75
CA MET A 65 12.89 0.27 -3.50
C MET A 65 12.21 0.94 -4.72
N GLY A 66 11.02 0.48 -5.10
CA GLY A 66 10.14 1.04 -6.12
C GLY A 66 9.11 2.04 -5.57
N ALA A 67 9.12 2.33 -4.27
CA ALA A 67 8.20 3.29 -3.67
C ALA A 67 8.54 4.72 -4.11
N THR A 68 7.68 5.31 -4.95
CA THR A 68 7.91 6.63 -5.55
C THR A 68 7.04 7.74 -4.98
N TYR A 69 5.99 7.39 -4.23
CA TYR A 69 5.18 8.33 -3.46
C TYR A 69 4.50 7.61 -2.29
N LEU A 70 3.99 8.38 -1.33
CA LEU A 70 3.12 7.86 -0.27
C LEU A 70 1.70 8.38 -0.49
N ALA A 71 0.71 7.55 -0.20
CA ALA A 71 -0.69 7.95 -0.21
C ALA A 71 -1.28 7.83 1.19
N VAL A 72 -1.95 8.89 1.65
CA VAL A 72 -2.63 8.93 2.95
C VAL A 72 -4.13 9.10 2.76
N ALA A 73 -4.90 8.55 3.70
CA ALA A 73 -6.34 8.75 3.74
C ALA A 73 -6.66 10.25 3.89
N ALA A 74 -7.76 10.71 3.30
CA ALA A 74 -8.23 12.08 3.45
C ALA A 74 -8.43 12.49 4.93
N GLY A 75 -8.79 11.53 5.79
CA GLY A 75 -8.95 11.73 7.23
C GLY A 75 -7.64 11.77 8.04
N HIS A 76 -6.50 11.46 7.44
CA HIS A 76 -5.23 11.30 8.15
C HIS A 76 -4.74 12.63 8.77
N PRO A 77 -4.13 12.65 9.98
CA PRO A 77 -3.67 13.88 10.62
C PRO A 77 -2.73 14.74 9.77
N LEU A 78 -1.85 14.11 8.98
CA LEU A 78 -0.97 14.81 8.03
C LEU A 78 -1.77 15.55 6.94
N ALA A 79 -2.79 14.91 6.36
CA ALA A 79 -3.65 15.52 5.35
C ALA A 79 -4.43 16.70 5.93
N GLN A 80 -4.92 16.56 7.17
CA GLN A 80 -5.60 17.66 7.89
C GLN A 80 -4.67 18.84 8.15
N LYS A 81 -3.41 18.58 8.53
CA LYS A 81 -2.39 19.64 8.73
C LYS A 81 -2.08 20.35 7.41
N ALA A 82 -1.94 19.61 6.31
CA ALA A 82 -1.71 20.18 4.98
C ALA A 82 -2.89 21.03 4.49
N ALA A 83 -4.13 20.59 4.74
CA ALA A 83 -5.34 21.27 4.32
C ALA A 83 -5.51 22.67 4.93
N ALA A 84 -4.90 22.95 6.08
CA ALA A 84 -4.99 24.26 6.74
C ALA A 84 -4.51 25.43 5.85
N ASN A 85 -3.59 25.16 4.92
CA ASN A 85 -3.04 26.16 4.00
C ASN A 85 -3.28 25.81 2.52
N ASN A 86 -4.09 24.78 2.23
CA ASN A 86 -4.36 24.30 0.87
C ASN A 86 -5.89 24.15 0.67
N PRO A 87 -6.55 25.15 0.04
CA PRO A 87 -8.00 25.13 -0.18
C PRO A 87 -8.49 23.96 -1.04
N GLU A 88 -7.68 23.53 -2.02
CA GLU A 88 -8.00 22.38 -2.88
C GLU A 88 -8.02 21.10 -2.05
N LEU A 89 -7.01 20.89 -1.21
CA LEU A 89 -6.94 19.73 -0.33
C LEU A 89 -8.06 19.75 0.72
N ALA A 90 -8.40 20.92 1.28
CA ALA A 90 -9.52 21.04 2.22
C ALA A 90 -10.84 20.62 1.55
N ALA A 91 -11.11 21.10 0.33
CA ALA A 91 -12.30 20.72 -0.43
C ALA A 91 -12.33 19.22 -0.76
N PHE A 92 -11.17 18.64 -1.12
CA PHE A 92 -11.04 17.22 -1.39
C PHE A 92 -11.31 16.35 -0.15
N ILE A 93 -10.83 16.76 1.02
CA ILE A 93 -11.11 16.05 2.29
C ILE A 93 -12.61 16.06 2.59
N ASP A 94 -13.28 17.19 2.38
CA ASP A 94 -14.73 17.29 2.60
C ASP A 94 -15.54 16.51 1.55
N GLU A 95 -15.08 16.42 0.29
CA GLU A 95 -15.66 15.53 -0.72
C GLU A 95 -15.59 14.06 -0.27
N CYS A 96 -14.40 13.61 0.18
CA CYS A 96 -14.19 12.24 0.64
C CYS A 96 -15.06 11.87 1.84
N ARG A 97 -15.26 12.79 2.80
CA ARG A 97 -16.12 12.57 3.97
C ARG A 97 -17.59 12.32 3.61
N ASN A 98 -18.07 12.95 2.54
CA ASN A 98 -19.45 12.82 2.09
C ASN A 98 -19.67 11.60 1.19
N THR A 99 -18.59 10.96 0.76
CA THR A 99 -18.59 9.82 -0.15
C THR A 99 -18.61 8.54 0.67
N LYS A 100 -19.81 8.08 1.07
CA LYS A 100 -20.01 6.77 1.70
C LYS A 100 -20.13 5.72 0.61
N VAL A 101 -19.04 5.01 0.36
CA VAL A 101 -18.96 4.05 -0.73
C VAL A 101 -18.59 2.70 -0.15
N ALA A 102 -19.27 1.64 -0.59
CA ALA A 102 -18.88 0.29 -0.21
C ALA A 102 -17.50 -0.04 -0.82
N GLU A 103 -16.69 -0.86 -0.17
CA GLU A 103 -15.35 -1.22 -0.67
C GLU A 103 -15.35 -1.71 -2.13
N ALA A 104 -16.38 -2.48 -2.51
CA ALA A 104 -16.54 -2.97 -3.88
C ALA A 104 -16.73 -1.84 -4.92
N GLU A 105 -17.42 -0.78 -4.54
CA GLU A 105 -17.64 0.39 -5.39
C GLU A 105 -16.34 1.22 -5.49
N MET A 106 -15.55 1.31 -4.41
CA MET A 106 -14.27 2.03 -4.40
C MET A 106 -13.26 1.49 -5.41
N ALA A 107 -13.22 0.16 -5.63
CA ALA A 107 -12.33 -0.44 -6.63
C ALA A 107 -12.61 0.08 -8.06
N THR A 108 -13.87 0.34 -8.37
CA THR A 108 -14.31 0.84 -9.68
C THR A 108 -14.35 2.37 -9.78
N MET A 109 -14.26 3.07 -8.65
CA MET A 109 -14.25 4.53 -8.65
C MET A 109 -13.05 5.08 -9.40
N GLU A 110 -13.22 6.30 -9.88
CA GLU A 110 -12.12 7.10 -10.39
C GLU A 110 -11.17 7.43 -9.22
N LYS A 111 -9.88 7.15 -9.43
CA LYS A 111 -8.84 7.40 -8.43
C LYS A 111 -8.58 8.89 -8.43
N LYS A 112 -8.85 9.55 -7.32
CA LYS A 112 -8.66 10.99 -7.14
C LYS A 112 -7.70 11.24 -5.99
N GLY A 113 -6.89 12.27 -6.13
CA GLY A 113 -6.03 12.73 -5.06
C GLY A 113 -5.48 14.13 -5.29
N VAL A 114 -4.91 14.68 -4.24
CA VAL A 114 -4.34 16.02 -4.18
C VAL A 114 -2.97 15.95 -3.50
N ASP A 115 -1.97 16.64 -4.05
CA ASP A 115 -0.64 16.75 -3.45
C ASP A 115 -0.75 17.48 -2.10
N THR A 116 -0.21 16.88 -1.05
CA THR A 116 -0.22 17.50 0.28
C THR A 116 0.84 18.59 0.43
N GLY A 117 1.82 18.63 -0.48
CA GLY A 117 3.01 19.47 -0.40
C GLY A 117 4.10 18.92 0.53
N PHE A 118 3.79 17.92 1.37
CA PHE A 118 4.77 17.24 2.20
C PHE A 118 5.60 16.25 1.40
N LYS A 119 6.87 16.10 1.80
CA LYS A 119 7.80 15.11 1.28
C LYS A 119 8.24 14.18 2.42
N ALA A 120 8.15 12.89 2.18
CA ALA A 120 8.68 11.87 3.08
C ALA A 120 10.08 11.47 2.65
N VAL A 121 10.93 11.07 3.60
CA VAL A 121 12.28 10.58 3.34
C VAL A 121 12.24 9.07 3.24
N HIS A 122 12.59 8.52 2.08
CA HIS A 122 12.66 7.07 1.90
C HIS A 122 13.82 6.51 2.74
N PRO A 123 13.59 5.58 3.68
CA PRO A 123 14.58 5.22 4.71
C PRO A 123 15.83 4.52 4.16
N LEU A 124 15.72 3.79 3.03
CA LEU A 124 16.88 3.12 2.41
C LEU A 124 17.61 3.97 1.35
N THR A 125 16.92 4.77 0.54
CA THR A 125 17.54 5.60 -0.51
C THR A 125 17.92 6.99 -0.03
N GLY A 126 17.27 7.49 1.03
CA GLY A 126 17.37 8.88 1.49
C GLY A 126 16.68 9.90 0.58
N GLU A 127 16.03 9.47 -0.50
CA GLU A 127 15.36 10.35 -1.45
C GLU A 127 14.03 10.89 -0.89
N GLU A 128 13.68 12.11 -1.31
CA GLU A 128 12.37 12.69 -0.99
C GLU A 128 11.30 12.17 -1.94
N ILE A 129 10.24 11.58 -1.38
CA ILE A 129 9.06 11.13 -2.13
C ILE A 129 7.82 11.96 -1.76
N PRO A 130 6.99 12.38 -2.73
CA PRO A 130 5.79 13.16 -2.47
C PRO A 130 4.76 12.39 -1.64
N VAL A 131 4.04 13.09 -0.78
CA VAL A 131 2.88 12.56 -0.05
C VAL A 131 1.59 13.11 -0.66
N TRP A 132 0.69 12.23 -1.05
CA TRP A 132 -0.61 12.55 -1.65
C TRP A 132 -1.75 12.15 -0.73
N ALA A 133 -2.81 12.95 -0.68
CA ALA A 133 -4.08 12.51 -0.12
C ALA A 133 -4.87 11.81 -1.24
N ALA A 134 -5.34 10.59 -1.02
CA ALA A 134 -6.02 9.79 -2.03
C ALA A 134 -7.34 9.20 -1.52
N ASN A 135 -8.33 9.08 -2.41
CA ASN A 135 -9.67 8.62 -2.06
C ASN A 135 -9.79 7.09 -1.88
N PHE A 136 -8.80 6.33 -2.33
CA PHE A 136 -8.77 4.87 -2.23
C PHE A 136 -8.00 4.36 -0.99
N VAL A 137 -7.41 5.27 -0.19
CA VAL A 137 -6.75 4.94 1.08
C VAL A 137 -7.74 5.18 2.21
N LEU A 138 -8.03 4.13 2.98
CA LEU A 138 -9.00 4.15 4.07
C LEU A 138 -8.31 4.34 5.42
N MET A 139 -8.85 5.21 6.28
CA MET A 139 -8.27 5.48 7.61
C MET A 139 -8.41 4.27 8.55
N GLU A 140 -9.48 3.49 8.35
CA GLU A 140 -9.80 2.30 9.14
C GLU A 140 -8.98 1.07 8.74
N TYR A 141 -8.26 1.11 7.60
CA TYR A 141 -7.46 0.02 7.11
C TYR A 141 -5.96 0.29 7.31
N GLY A 142 -5.29 -0.58 8.08
CA GLY A 142 -3.88 -0.41 8.45
C GLY A 142 -3.67 0.86 9.28
N THR A 143 -2.70 1.68 8.87
CA THR A 143 -2.33 2.93 9.55
C THR A 143 -3.00 4.18 8.95
N GLY A 144 -3.86 4.00 7.94
CA GLY A 144 -4.41 5.12 7.16
C GLY A 144 -3.41 5.72 6.16
N ALA A 145 -2.32 5.00 5.87
CA ALA A 145 -1.29 5.37 4.92
C ALA A 145 -0.70 4.12 4.23
N VAL A 146 -0.33 4.28 2.96
CA VAL A 146 0.31 3.24 2.14
C VAL A 146 1.51 3.82 1.40
N MET A 147 2.55 3.02 1.23
CA MET A 147 3.57 3.31 0.24
C MET A 147 3.03 2.90 -1.13
N ALA A 148 3.22 3.77 -2.12
CA ALA A 148 2.79 3.46 -3.46
C ALA A 148 3.95 2.98 -4.30
N VAL A 149 3.78 1.81 -4.93
CA VAL A 149 4.80 1.19 -5.79
C VAL A 149 4.20 0.97 -7.17
N PRO A 150 4.13 2.01 -8.03
CA PRO A 150 3.42 1.95 -9.30
C PRO A 150 3.91 0.89 -10.26
N GLY A 151 5.16 0.45 -10.14
CA GLY A 151 5.65 -0.64 -10.98
C GLY A 151 4.98 -1.98 -10.69
N HIS A 152 4.42 -2.17 -9.49
CA HIS A 152 4.04 -3.48 -8.95
C HIS A 152 2.70 -3.52 -8.20
N ASP A 153 1.98 -2.40 -8.11
CA ASP A 153 0.58 -2.34 -7.67
C ASP A 153 -0.26 -1.58 -8.72
N GLN A 154 -1.32 -2.21 -9.20
CA GLN A 154 -2.14 -1.68 -10.29
C GLN A 154 -2.91 -0.41 -9.91
N ARG A 155 -3.33 -0.27 -8.64
CA ARG A 155 -4.04 0.93 -8.17
C ARG A 155 -3.06 2.10 -8.10
N ASP A 156 -1.86 1.84 -7.62
CA ASP A 156 -0.79 2.82 -7.57
C ASP A 156 -0.34 3.25 -8.96
N TYR A 157 -0.30 2.30 -9.91
CA TYR A 157 -0.02 2.55 -11.33
C TYR A 157 -1.05 3.46 -11.98
N GLU A 158 -2.34 3.15 -11.82
CA GLU A 158 -3.43 3.98 -12.37
C GLU A 158 -3.36 5.40 -11.85
N PHE A 159 -3.11 5.56 -10.54
CA PHE A 159 -2.95 6.87 -9.91
C PHE A 159 -1.70 7.59 -10.43
N ALA A 160 -0.54 6.92 -10.46
CA ALA A 160 0.70 7.51 -10.92
C ALA A 160 0.61 7.96 -12.39
N THR A 161 0.01 7.13 -13.24
CA THR A 161 -0.20 7.42 -14.66
C THR A 161 -1.10 8.65 -14.84
N LYS A 162 -2.19 8.73 -14.08
CA LYS A 162 -3.13 9.85 -14.15
C LYS A 162 -2.50 11.18 -13.71
N TYR A 163 -1.65 11.14 -12.69
CA TYR A 163 -1.07 12.34 -12.07
C TYR A 163 0.38 12.62 -12.50
N GLY A 164 0.94 11.83 -13.44
CA GLY A 164 2.30 12.01 -13.93
C GLY A 164 3.38 11.77 -12.86
N LEU A 165 3.12 10.88 -11.91
CA LEU A 165 4.09 10.49 -10.88
C LEU A 165 5.07 9.45 -11.42
N THR A 166 6.23 9.36 -10.77
CA THR A 166 7.29 8.43 -11.18
C THR A 166 6.83 6.99 -11.06
N ILE A 167 7.07 6.19 -12.10
CA ILE A 167 6.86 4.74 -12.13
C ILE A 167 8.24 4.10 -12.23
N LYS A 168 8.63 3.34 -11.21
CA LYS A 168 9.96 2.71 -11.10
C LYS A 168 9.81 1.18 -11.04
N PRO A 169 10.32 0.43 -12.03
CA PRO A 169 10.35 -1.02 -11.96
C PRO A 169 11.48 -1.49 -11.03
N VAL A 170 11.19 -2.51 -10.22
CA VAL A 170 12.15 -3.15 -9.30
C VAL A 170 12.05 -4.68 -9.27
N ILE A 171 11.11 -5.28 -10.01
CA ILE A 171 10.96 -6.75 -10.15
C ILE A 171 11.09 -7.13 -11.63
N LEU A 172 11.96 -8.10 -11.91
CA LEU A 172 12.13 -8.69 -13.25
C LEU A 172 10.92 -9.56 -13.63
N THR A 173 10.69 -9.72 -14.94
CA THR A 173 9.71 -10.69 -15.45
C THR A 173 10.13 -12.12 -15.14
N ALA A 174 9.23 -13.10 -15.37
CA ALA A 174 9.53 -14.51 -15.20
C ALA A 174 10.72 -15.00 -16.06
N GLU A 175 10.97 -14.34 -17.19
CA GLU A 175 12.09 -14.59 -18.09
C GLU A 175 13.39 -13.89 -17.66
N GLY A 176 13.38 -13.13 -16.56
CA GLY A 176 14.52 -12.38 -16.05
C GLY A 176 14.82 -11.08 -16.80
N ALA A 177 13.83 -10.53 -17.52
CA ALA A 177 13.96 -9.27 -18.24
C ALA A 177 13.37 -8.09 -17.47
N GLU A 178 13.75 -6.86 -17.82
CA GLU A 178 13.05 -5.67 -17.31
C GLU A 178 11.61 -5.64 -17.84
N PRO A 179 10.61 -5.37 -16.99
CA PRO A 179 9.21 -5.35 -17.42
C PRO A 179 8.88 -4.11 -18.25
N ASP A 180 8.02 -4.30 -19.25
CA ASP A 180 7.34 -3.18 -19.93
C ASP A 180 6.14 -2.75 -19.09
N LEU A 181 6.25 -1.56 -18.49
CA LEU A 181 5.21 -0.94 -17.66
C LEU A 181 4.48 0.19 -18.41
N SER A 182 4.46 0.17 -19.74
CA SER A 182 3.77 1.20 -20.53
C SER A 182 2.24 1.09 -20.46
N GLU A 183 1.71 -0.11 -20.18
CA GLU A 183 0.26 -0.37 -20.14
C GLU A 183 -0.26 -0.62 -18.71
N GLN A 184 0.49 -1.36 -17.87
CA GLN A 184 0.04 -1.80 -16.55
C GLN A 184 1.19 -2.16 -15.60
N ALA A 185 0.89 -2.35 -14.32
CA ALA A 185 1.85 -2.83 -13.33
C ALA A 185 2.18 -4.32 -13.50
N LEU A 186 3.41 -4.73 -13.16
CA LEU A 186 3.79 -6.14 -13.01
C LEU A 186 3.49 -6.58 -11.57
N THR A 187 2.39 -7.31 -11.37
CA THR A 187 1.93 -7.69 -10.01
C THR A 187 2.59 -8.97 -9.49
N GLU A 188 3.13 -9.77 -10.39
CA GLU A 188 3.78 -11.04 -10.12
C GLU A 188 5.00 -10.86 -9.22
N LYS A 189 5.29 -11.88 -8.42
CA LYS A 189 6.51 -11.96 -7.62
C LYS A 189 7.65 -12.45 -8.50
N GLY A 190 8.84 -11.91 -8.32
CA GLY A 190 9.99 -12.22 -9.15
C GLY A 190 11.31 -11.86 -8.47
N VAL A 191 12.37 -11.84 -9.25
CA VAL A 191 13.72 -11.48 -8.81
C VAL A 191 13.86 -9.95 -8.81
N LEU A 192 14.48 -9.41 -7.77
CA LEU A 192 14.68 -7.97 -7.63
C LEU A 192 15.78 -7.46 -8.58
N PHE A 193 15.54 -6.26 -9.10
CA PHE A 193 16.55 -5.43 -9.75
C PHE A 193 16.31 -3.96 -9.38
N ASN A 194 17.26 -3.07 -9.69
CA ASN A 194 17.12 -1.63 -9.41
C ASN A 194 16.82 -1.32 -7.91
N SER A 195 17.33 -2.20 -7.04
CA SER A 195 17.07 -2.29 -5.61
C SER A 195 18.35 -2.25 -4.77
N GLY A 196 19.52 -1.99 -5.38
CA GLY A 196 20.76 -1.76 -4.66
C GLY A 196 21.32 -3.03 -4.03
N GLU A 197 21.47 -3.08 -2.70
CA GLU A 197 22.04 -4.25 -2.01
C GLU A 197 21.17 -5.51 -2.09
N PHE A 198 19.91 -5.38 -2.54
CA PHE A 198 18.95 -6.48 -2.68
C PHE A 198 18.84 -7.03 -4.10
N ASP A 199 19.59 -6.50 -5.07
CA ASP A 199 19.55 -6.95 -6.46
C ASP A 199 19.89 -8.45 -6.58
N GLY A 200 19.10 -9.17 -7.38
CA GLY A 200 19.29 -10.61 -7.64
C GLY A 200 18.65 -11.56 -6.61
N LEU A 201 18.06 -11.04 -5.53
CA LEU A 201 17.30 -11.86 -4.58
C LEU A 201 15.92 -12.23 -5.16
N ASP A 202 15.43 -13.44 -4.83
CA ASP A 202 14.04 -13.82 -5.08
C ASP A 202 13.09 -13.22 -4.02
N PHE A 203 11.78 -13.41 -4.21
CA PHE A 203 10.77 -12.85 -3.32
C PHE A 203 11.00 -13.18 -1.84
N GLU A 204 11.25 -14.45 -1.49
CA GLU A 204 11.36 -14.85 -0.09
C GLU A 204 12.62 -14.30 0.57
N ALA A 205 13.76 -14.36 -0.13
CA ALA A 205 15.01 -13.81 0.38
C ALA A 205 14.96 -12.28 0.46
N ALA A 206 14.39 -11.61 -0.54
CA ALA A 206 14.25 -10.16 -0.57
C ALA A 206 13.29 -9.64 0.51
N PHE A 207 12.15 -10.33 0.71
CA PHE A 207 11.20 -9.99 1.76
C PHE A 207 11.90 -9.94 3.11
N ASN A 208 12.63 -11.01 3.47
CA ASN A 208 13.34 -11.10 4.74
C ASN A 208 14.49 -10.08 4.82
N ALA A 209 15.29 -9.95 3.77
CA ALA A 209 16.43 -9.03 3.77
C ALA A 209 16.00 -7.56 3.94
N ILE A 210 14.91 -7.14 3.31
CA ILE A 210 14.37 -5.78 3.45
C ILE A 210 13.70 -5.62 4.82
N ALA A 211 12.96 -6.61 5.30
CA ALA A 211 12.35 -6.59 6.63
C ALA A 211 13.40 -6.49 7.75
N ASP A 212 14.53 -7.21 7.64
CA ASP A 212 15.62 -7.18 8.62
C ASP A 212 16.42 -5.85 8.59
N LYS A 213 16.38 -5.14 7.46
CA LYS A 213 17.10 -3.87 7.28
C LYS A 213 16.36 -2.68 7.88
N LEU A 214 15.03 -2.71 7.86
CA LEU A 214 14.13 -1.64 8.30
C LEU A 214 13.90 -1.68 9.81
#